data_AF-A0A5N3XAA1-F1
#
_entry.id   AF-A0A5N3XAA1-F1
#
_cell.length_a   1.000
_cell.length_b   1.000
_cell.length_c   1.000
_cell.angle_alpha   90.00
_cell.angle_beta   90.00
_cell.angle_gamma   90.00
#
_symmetry.space_group_name_H-M   'P 1'
#
loop_
_entity.id
_entity.type
_entity.pdbx_description
1 polymer ?
#
loop_
_entity_poly.entity_id
_entity_poly.type
_entity_poly.pdbx_seq_one_letter_code
_entity_poly.pdbx_strand_id
1 'polypeptide(L)'
;MEVQRDAGENKTRRTWWGMAGTMKFLAWLTVAICLLPGVTTTYHHAGQPMDSTRVGGGPKEPEVPEVMFELLWAGLELDVMGQLHLRDEELASTRPGRRLRLLLQHQVPRDLEGAEQRLQQLQDLRKGPPLSPWDFEHLLLTGVSCVYRLHVASEAEERGRWAQVFTLLAQETLWDLCKGFCPQGQPPSLGPWASITDSLP
;
A
#
# COMPACT_ATOMS: atom_id res chain seq x y z
N MET A 1 -3.77 -26.30 61.08
CA MET A 1 -3.18 -26.51 59.75
C MET A 1 -4.20 -26.03 58.73
N GLU A 2 -4.12 -24.77 58.29
CA GLU A 2 -4.91 -24.26 57.16
C GLU A 2 -4.04 -23.27 56.40
N VAL A 3 -3.18 -23.82 55.54
CA VAL A 3 -2.53 -23.09 54.45
C VAL A 3 -2.73 -23.97 53.24
N GLN A 4 -3.67 -23.58 52.37
CA GLN A 4 -3.78 -23.88 50.94
C GLN A 4 -5.25 -23.79 50.49
N ARG A 5 -5.74 -22.59 50.20
CA ARG A 5 -6.95 -22.45 49.37
C ARG A 5 -6.97 -21.25 48.42
N ASP A 6 -6.08 -20.26 48.60
CA ASP A 6 -6.09 -19.03 47.77
C ASP A 6 -5.26 -19.06 46.47
N ALA A 7 -4.47 -20.10 46.22
CA ALA A 7 -3.61 -20.14 45.02
C ALA A 7 -4.35 -20.55 43.72
N GLY A 8 -5.51 -21.22 43.85
CA GLY A 8 -6.27 -21.74 42.70
C GLY A 8 -7.12 -20.71 41.97
N GLU A 9 -7.72 -19.77 42.71
CA GLU A 9 -8.71 -18.82 42.16
C GLU A 9 -8.08 -17.67 41.34
N ASN A 10 -6.85 -17.27 41.69
CA ASN A 10 -6.11 -16.22 40.97
C ASN A 10 -5.70 -16.69 39.56
N LYS A 11 -5.40 -17.99 39.38
CA LYS A 11 -4.93 -18.54 38.10
C LYS A 11 -6.06 -18.64 37.07
N THR A 12 -7.24 -19.08 37.49
CA THR A 12 -8.45 -19.15 36.64
C THR A 12 -8.94 -17.78 36.22
N ARG A 13 -8.86 -16.78 37.11
CA ARG A 13 -9.27 -15.39 36.79
C ARG A 13 -8.34 -14.73 35.77
N ARG A 14 -7.03 -15.02 35.83
CA ARG A 14 -6.02 -14.51 34.89
C ARG A 14 -6.14 -15.12 33.49
N THR A 15 -6.44 -16.43 33.40
CA THR A 15 -6.70 -17.09 32.11
C THR A 15 -7.99 -16.59 31.47
N TRP A 16 -9.01 -16.26 32.26
CA TRP A 16 -10.28 -15.74 31.75
C TRP A 16 -10.14 -14.33 31.15
N TRP A 17 -9.33 -13.47 31.78
CA TRP A 17 -8.98 -12.15 31.23
C TRP A 17 -8.12 -12.25 29.96
N GLY A 18 -7.19 -13.21 29.92
CA GLY A 18 -6.42 -13.51 28.71
C GLY A 18 -7.31 -13.94 27.53
N MET A 19 -8.23 -14.89 27.77
CA MET A 19 -9.17 -15.38 26.75
C MET A 19 -10.16 -14.30 26.30
N ALA A 20 -10.61 -13.42 27.20
CA ALA A 20 -11.46 -12.28 26.84
C ALA A 20 -10.73 -11.29 25.92
N GLY A 21 -9.43 -11.06 26.15
CA GLY A 21 -8.58 -10.27 25.25
C GLY A 21 -8.40 -10.92 23.87
N THR A 22 -8.18 -12.23 23.84
CA THR A 22 -8.05 -12.99 22.59
C THR A 22 -9.35 -12.98 21.78
N MET A 23 -10.51 -13.11 22.44
CA MET A 23 -11.83 -13.05 21.80
C MET A 23 -12.13 -11.65 21.23
N LYS A 24 -11.74 -10.59 21.94
CA LYS A 24 -11.86 -9.21 21.43
C LYS A 24 -10.95 -8.98 20.22
N PHE A 25 -9.72 -9.50 20.25
CA PHE A 25 -8.80 -9.41 19.12
C PHE A 25 -9.33 -10.16 17.89
N LEU A 26 -9.86 -11.37 18.07
CA LEU A 26 -10.49 -12.15 17.00
C LEU A 26 -11.73 -11.44 16.43
N ALA A 27 -12.58 -10.86 17.29
CA ALA A 27 -13.74 -10.09 16.83
C ALA A 27 -13.33 -8.85 16.02
N TRP A 28 -12.28 -8.15 16.44
CA TRP A 28 -11.72 -7.02 15.67
C TRP A 28 -11.09 -7.47 14.34
N LEU A 29 -10.43 -8.63 14.31
CA LEU A 29 -9.93 -9.25 13.09
C LEU A 29 -11.07 -9.60 12.12
N THR A 30 -12.16 -10.19 12.61
CA THR A 30 -13.34 -10.50 11.79
C THR A 30 -13.98 -9.23 11.24
N VAL A 31 -14.14 -8.18 12.06
CA VAL A 31 -14.67 -6.89 11.60
C VAL A 31 -13.73 -6.25 10.57
N ALA A 32 -12.42 -6.31 10.75
CA ALA A 32 -11.44 -5.81 9.76
C ALA A 32 -11.53 -6.58 8.43
N ILE A 33 -11.71 -7.90 8.48
CA ILE A 33 -11.88 -8.75 7.29
C ILE A 33 -13.24 -8.48 6.60
N CYS A 34 -14.30 -8.21 7.37
CA CYS A 34 -15.63 -7.92 6.84
C CYS A 34 -15.80 -6.46 6.33
N LEU A 35 -14.93 -5.54 6.75
CA LEU A 35 -14.90 -4.15 6.26
C LEU A 35 -14.00 -3.95 5.03
N LEU A 36 -13.28 -4.98 4.60
CA LEU A 36 -12.73 -5.04 3.25
C LEU A 36 -13.91 -5.21 2.27
N PRO A 37 -14.12 -4.30 1.30
CA PRO A 37 -15.19 -4.45 0.33
C PRO A 37 -14.98 -5.71 -0.51
N GLY A 38 -15.83 -6.72 -0.28
CA GLY A 38 -16.39 -7.60 -1.30
C GLY A 38 -15.43 -8.32 -2.23
N VAL A 39 -14.92 -9.47 -1.79
CA VAL A 39 -14.85 -10.66 -2.68
C VAL A 39 -16.28 -11.13 -2.89
N THR A 40 -17.01 -10.45 -3.76
CA THR A 40 -18.17 -11.03 -4.41
C THR A 40 -17.70 -11.54 -5.75
N THR A 41 -17.60 -12.86 -5.84
CA THR A 41 -17.39 -13.63 -7.06
C THR A 41 -18.37 -13.17 -8.15
N THR A 42 -17.92 -12.30 -9.05
CA THR A 42 -18.55 -12.14 -10.36
C THR A 42 -17.98 -13.23 -11.26
N TYR A 43 -18.80 -14.24 -11.54
CA TYR A 43 -18.54 -15.16 -12.65
C TYR A 43 -18.50 -14.33 -13.95
N HIS A 44 -17.31 -14.05 -14.46
CA HIS A 44 -17.17 -13.52 -15.81
C HIS A 44 -17.21 -14.68 -16.80
N HIS A 45 -18.25 -14.66 -17.63
CA HIS A 45 -18.40 -15.53 -18.78
C HIS A 45 -17.16 -15.46 -19.66
N ALA A 46 -16.57 -16.64 -19.90
CA ALA A 46 -15.61 -16.86 -20.96
C ALA A 46 -16.29 -16.65 -22.33
N GLY A 47 -15.59 -15.94 -23.21
CA GLY A 47 -15.76 -16.08 -24.65
C GLY A 47 -15.88 -14.76 -25.41
N GLN A 48 -14.74 -14.22 -25.85
CA GLN A 48 -14.57 -13.92 -27.28
C GLN A 48 -13.08 -13.90 -27.64
N PRO A 49 -12.69 -14.47 -28.81
CA PRO A 49 -11.32 -14.41 -29.29
C PRO A 49 -11.04 -12.99 -29.77
N MET A 50 -10.06 -12.34 -29.16
CA MET A 50 -9.67 -10.98 -29.52
C MET A 50 -8.85 -11.04 -30.81
N ASP A 51 -9.49 -10.64 -31.90
CA ASP A 51 -8.89 -10.50 -33.22
C ASP A 51 -7.74 -9.48 -33.16
N SER A 52 -6.58 -9.95 -33.59
CA SER A 52 -5.35 -9.20 -33.72
C SER A 52 -5.49 -8.19 -34.85
N THR A 53 -5.69 -6.90 -34.53
CA THR A 53 -5.04 -5.73 -35.18
C THR A 53 -5.49 -4.45 -34.46
N ARG A 54 -4.77 -4.02 -33.42
CA ARG A 54 -4.87 -2.61 -32.98
C ARG A 54 -3.52 -2.11 -32.48
N VAL A 55 -2.73 -1.63 -33.44
CA VAL A 55 -1.71 -0.62 -33.20
C VAL A 55 -2.45 0.63 -32.70
N GLY A 56 -2.21 1.04 -31.46
CA GLY A 56 -2.86 2.22 -30.89
C GLY A 56 -2.46 2.40 -29.43
N GLY A 57 -1.45 3.24 -29.20
CA GLY A 57 -1.07 3.71 -27.88
C GLY A 57 -2.21 4.53 -27.27
N GLY A 58 -2.98 3.91 -26.39
CA GLY A 58 -3.74 4.56 -25.34
C GLY A 58 -3.15 4.17 -23.98
N PRO A 59 -3.46 4.89 -22.89
CA PRO A 59 -3.12 4.43 -21.55
C PRO A 59 -3.72 3.04 -21.37
N LYS A 60 -2.86 2.02 -21.24
CA LYS A 60 -3.31 0.67 -20.90
C LYS A 60 -3.96 0.78 -19.53
N GLU A 61 -5.23 0.40 -19.46
CA GLU A 61 -5.99 0.26 -18.21
C GLU A 61 -5.11 -0.39 -17.13
N PRO A 62 -5.19 0.07 -15.86
CA PRO A 62 -4.48 -0.56 -14.76
C PRO A 62 -4.70 -2.07 -14.75
N GLU A 63 -3.66 -2.82 -14.37
CA GLU A 63 -3.85 -4.25 -14.13
C GLU A 63 -4.83 -4.40 -12.96
N VAL A 64 -5.58 -5.50 -12.96
CA VAL A 64 -6.49 -5.80 -11.86
C VAL A 64 -5.68 -5.82 -10.55
N PRO A 65 -6.18 -5.20 -9.44
CA PRO A 65 -5.36 -5.01 -8.23
C PRO A 65 -4.71 -6.28 -7.68
N GLU A 66 -5.36 -7.43 -7.80
CA GLU A 66 -4.82 -8.73 -7.37
C GLU A 66 -3.54 -9.09 -8.14
N VAL A 67 -3.53 -8.88 -9.46
CA VAL A 67 -2.35 -9.15 -10.30
C VAL A 67 -1.21 -8.19 -9.96
N MET A 68 -1.53 -6.90 -9.75
CA MET A 68 -0.50 -5.92 -9.34
C MET A 68 0.09 -6.28 -7.98
N PHE A 69 -0.75 -6.71 -7.03
CA PHE A 69 -0.30 -7.16 -5.72
C PHE A 69 0.62 -8.38 -5.83
N GLU A 70 0.25 -9.40 -6.60
CA GLU A 70 1.10 -10.59 -6.83
C GLU A 70 2.47 -10.22 -7.39
N LEU A 71 2.52 -9.32 -8.38
CA LEU A 71 3.78 -8.85 -8.94
C LEU A 71 4.63 -8.11 -7.90
N LEU A 72 4.06 -7.17 -7.15
CA LEU A 72 4.79 -6.42 -6.14
C LEU A 72 5.23 -7.31 -4.96
N TRP A 73 4.44 -8.34 -4.64
CA TRP A 73 4.74 -9.32 -3.60
C TRP A 73 5.91 -10.23 -3.95
N ALA A 74 6.13 -10.50 -5.24
CA ALA A 74 7.32 -11.21 -5.73
C ALA A 74 8.63 -10.42 -5.47
N GLY A 75 8.52 -9.14 -5.14
CA GLY A 75 9.62 -8.27 -4.77
C GLY A 75 10.19 -7.51 -5.96
N LEU A 76 10.68 -6.31 -5.64
CA LEU A 76 11.42 -5.46 -6.56
C LEU A 76 12.90 -5.43 -6.17
N GLU A 77 13.73 -5.01 -7.11
CA GLU A 77 15.13 -4.69 -6.87
C GLU A 77 15.41 -3.30 -7.46
N LEU A 78 16.32 -2.57 -6.81
CA LEU A 78 16.81 -1.28 -7.28
C LEU A 78 18.19 -1.49 -7.89
N ASP A 79 18.35 -1.15 -9.16
CA ASP A 79 19.66 -1.24 -9.83
C ASP A 79 20.60 -0.07 -9.49
N VAL A 80 21.82 -0.13 -10.01
CA VAL A 80 22.86 0.91 -9.82
C VAL A 80 22.49 2.26 -10.41
N MET A 81 21.51 2.30 -11.33
CA MET A 81 20.99 3.52 -11.93
C MET A 81 19.79 4.06 -11.15
N GLY A 82 19.44 3.45 -10.02
CA GLY A 82 18.27 3.80 -9.23
C GLY A 82 16.95 3.42 -9.91
N GLN A 83 16.95 2.43 -10.80
CA GLN A 83 15.75 1.96 -11.48
C GLN A 83 15.18 0.74 -10.77
N LEU A 84 13.86 0.72 -10.57
CA LEU A 84 13.15 -0.44 -10.02
C LEU A 84 12.77 -1.43 -11.12
N HIS A 85 12.98 -2.72 -10.85
CA HIS A 85 12.52 -3.84 -11.66
C HIS A 85 12.00 -4.99 -10.78
N LEU A 86 11.20 -5.89 -11.37
CA LEU A 86 10.78 -7.13 -10.71
C LEU A 86 11.98 -8.05 -10.54
N ARG A 87 12.13 -8.64 -9.35
CA ARG A 87 13.22 -9.57 -9.05
C ARG A 87 13.06 -10.92 -9.76
N ASP A 88 11.82 -11.35 -9.94
CA ASP A 88 11.49 -12.60 -10.63
C ASP A 88 11.40 -12.36 -12.15
N GLU A 89 12.37 -12.89 -12.88
CA GLU A 89 12.46 -12.73 -14.34
C GLU A 89 11.34 -13.45 -15.09
N GLU A 90 10.82 -14.56 -14.57
CA GLU A 90 9.69 -15.27 -15.18
C GLU A 90 8.44 -14.39 -15.09
N LEU A 91 8.16 -13.83 -13.91
CA LEU A 91 7.08 -12.86 -13.71
C LEU A 91 7.30 -11.59 -14.52
N ALA A 92 8.52 -11.06 -14.58
CA ALA A 92 8.88 -9.88 -15.37
C ALA A 92 8.63 -10.09 -16.87
N SER A 93 8.78 -11.34 -17.36
CA SER A 93 8.53 -11.72 -18.74
C SER A 93 7.04 -11.83 -19.10
N THR A 94 6.15 -11.88 -18.10
CA THR A 94 4.71 -11.91 -18.36
C THR A 94 4.22 -10.56 -18.96
N ARG A 95 3.03 -10.56 -19.58
CA ARG A 95 2.41 -9.31 -20.03
C ARG A 95 2.25 -8.27 -18.89
N PRO A 96 1.68 -8.61 -17.72
CA PRO A 96 1.55 -7.65 -16.63
C PRO A 96 2.92 -7.26 -16.04
N GLY A 97 3.88 -8.17 -15.95
CA GLY A 97 5.25 -7.86 -15.51
C GLY A 97 5.95 -6.83 -16.42
N ARG A 98 5.86 -7.00 -17.74
CA ARG A 98 6.38 -6.00 -18.70
C ARG A 98 5.69 -4.65 -18.59
N ARG A 99 4.38 -4.62 -18.31
CA ARG A 99 3.66 -3.36 -18.08
C ARG A 99 4.15 -2.67 -16.80
N LEU A 100 4.26 -3.41 -15.70
CA LEU A 100 4.81 -2.88 -14.45
C LEU A 100 6.23 -2.33 -14.64
N ARG A 101 7.09 -3.06 -15.36
CA ARG A 101 8.43 -2.57 -15.72
C ARG A 101 8.38 -1.20 -16.41
N LEU A 102 7.48 -1.00 -17.39
CA LEU A 102 7.34 0.29 -18.07
C LEU A 102 6.84 1.40 -17.13
N LEU A 103 5.93 1.09 -16.20
CA LEU A 103 5.46 2.04 -15.18
C LEU A 103 6.60 2.46 -14.26
N LEU A 104 7.33 1.49 -13.70
CA LEU A 104 8.49 1.72 -12.83
C LEU A 104 9.58 2.53 -13.56
N GLN A 105 9.77 2.31 -14.87
CA GLN A 105 10.83 2.95 -15.66
C GLN A 105 10.56 4.39 -16.06
N HIS A 106 9.31 4.71 -16.38
CA HIS A 106 8.98 5.97 -17.03
C HIS A 106 8.12 6.89 -16.19
N GLN A 107 7.50 6.37 -15.13
CA GLN A 107 6.41 7.08 -14.47
C GLN A 107 6.59 7.22 -12.97
N VAL A 108 7.35 6.30 -12.37
CA VAL A 108 7.77 6.41 -10.98
C VAL A 108 9.01 7.31 -10.89
N PRO A 109 9.02 8.30 -9.98
CA PRO A 109 10.19 9.16 -9.76
C PRO A 109 11.47 8.38 -9.43
N ARG A 110 12.58 8.85 -10.00
CA ARG A 110 13.90 8.24 -9.87
C ARG A 110 14.75 8.80 -8.74
N ASP A 111 14.34 9.91 -8.17
CA ASP A 111 15.07 10.65 -7.16
C ASP A 111 14.09 11.39 -6.24
N LEU A 112 14.65 11.96 -5.17
CA LEU A 112 13.88 12.58 -4.11
C LEU A 112 13.15 13.83 -4.61
N GLU A 113 13.81 14.64 -5.43
CA GLU A 113 13.23 15.86 -6.01
C GLU A 113 12.01 15.53 -6.86
N GLY A 114 12.09 14.51 -7.73
CA GLY A 114 10.95 14.06 -8.53
C GLY A 114 9.82 13.50 -7.67
N ALA A 115 10.13 12.82 -6.56
CA ALA A 115 9.12 12.30 -5.64
C ALA A 115 8.40 13.42 -4.87
N GLU A 116 9.14 14.42 -4.41
CA GLU A 116 8.60 15.64 -3.78
C GLU A 116 7.74 16.44 -4.75
N GLN A 117 8.19 16.62 -6.00
CA GLN A 117 7.41 17.28 -7.03
C GLN A 117 6.10 16.53 -7.32
N ARG A 118 6.16 15.19 -7.42
CA ARG A 118 4.95 14.37 -7.63
C ARG A 118 3.99 14.48 -6.45
N LEU A 119 4.51 14.46 -5.22
CA LEU A 119 3.71 14.66 -4.02
C LEU A 119 3.01 16.03 -4.01
N GLN A 120 3.72 17.10 -4.37
CA GLN A 120 3.15 18.44 -4.44
C GLN A 120 2.00 18.48 -5.46
N GLN A 121 2.17 17.90 -6.65
CA GLN A 121 1.10 17.81 -7.66
C GLN A 121 -0.14 17.08 -7.11
N LEU A 122 0.04 16.00 -6.35
CA LEU A 122 -1.06 15.25 -5.76
C LEU A 122 -1.79 16.06 -4.68
N GLN A 123 -1.05 16.80 -3.86
CA GLN A 123 -1.60 17.68 -2.83
C GLN A 123 -2.43 18.83 -3.43
N ASP A 124 -1.99 19.40 -4.55
CA ASP A 124 -2.74 20.42 -5.28
C ASP A 124 -4.09 19.89 -5.80
N LEU A 125 -4.14 18.60 -6.15
CA LEU A 125 -5.35 17.91 -6.59
C LEU A 125 -6.27 17.43 -5.45
N ARG A 126 -5.89 17.63 -4.19
CA ARG A 126 -6.63 17.08 -3.03
C ARG A 126 -8.09 17.56 -2.96
N LYS A 127 -8.36 18.82 -3.33
CA LYS A 127 -9.72 19.40 -3.33
C LYS A 127 -10.57 18.98 -4.55
N GLY A 128 -9.97 18.30 -5.51
CA GLY A 128 -10.63 17.85 -6.73
C GLY A 128 -11.39 16.52 -6.58
N PRO A 129 -11.91 15.97 -7.69
CA PRO A 129 -12.49 14.64 -7.70
C PRO A 129 -11.46 13.55 -7.31
N PRO A 130 -11.92 12.30 -7.07
CA PRO A 130 -11.01 11.16 -6.97
C PRO A 130 -10.05 11.09 -8.15
N LEU A 131 -8.83 10.61 -7.90
CA LEU A 131 -7.84 10.38 -8.95
C LEU A 131 -8.38 9.37 -9.96
N SER A 132 -7.90 9.48 -11.20
CA SER A 132 -8.14 8.42 -12.17
C SER A 132 -7.48 7.11 -11.70
N PRO A 133 -7.98 5.93 -12.09
CA PRO A 133 -7.35 4.66 -11.71
C PRO A 133 -5.85 4.59 -12.05
N TRP A 134 -5.44 5.24 -13.14
CA TRP A 134 -4.05 5.36 -13.56
C TRP A 134 -3.22 6.25 -12.63
N ASP A 135 -3.73 7.43 -12.28
CA ASP A 135 -3.04 8.35 -11.38
C ASP A 135 -2.94 7.78 -9.95
N PHE A 136 -3.96 7.01 -9.55
CA PHE A 136 -3.95 6.29 -8.28
C PHE A 136 -2.92 5.14 -8.28
N GLU A 137 -2.81 4.37 -9.37
CA GLU A 137 -1.76 3.35 -9.54
C GLU A 137 -0.36 3.98 -9.43
N HIS A 138 -0.16 5.15 -10.03
CA HIS A 138 1.09 5.90 -9.89
C HIS A 138 1.39 6.37 -8.49
N LEU A 139 0.37 6.88 -7.79
CA LEU A 139 0.50 7.30 -6.39
C LEU A 139 1.01 6.13 -5.54
N LEU A 140 0.41 4.95 -5.70
CA LEU A 140 0.82 3.74 -4.97
C LEU A 140 2.24 3.30 -5.35
N LEU A 141 2.57 3.23 -6.64
CA LEU A 141 3.91 2.83 -7.08
C LEU A 141 5.01 3.82 -6.67
N THR A 142 4.68 5.12 -6.60
CA THR A 142 5.59 6.14 -6.04
C THR A 142 5.83 5.89 -4.55
N GLY A 143 4.78 5.56 -3.80
CA GLY A 143 4.89 5.17 -2.39
C GLY A 143 5.79 3.94 -2.20
N VAL A 144 5.58 2.89 -3.01
CA VAL A 144 6.44 1.69 -3.01
C VAL A 144 7.89 2.06 -3.30
N SER A 145 8.14 2.91 -4.29
CA SER A 145 9.49 3.37 -4.63
C SER A 145 10.19 4.07 -3.47
N CYS A 146 9.46 4.91 -2.72
CA CYS A 146 10.02 5.57 -1.54
C CYS A 146 10.51 4.56 -0.49
N VAL A 147 9.81 3.44 -0.29
CA VAL A 147 10.22 2.40 0.66
C VAL A 147 11.54 1.74 0.24
N TYR A 148 11.68 1.38 -1.05
CA TYR A 148 12.92 0.79 -1.56
C TYR A 148 14.10 1.78 -1.45
N ARG A 149 13.86 3.06 -1.76
CA ARG A 149 14.89 4.10 -1.71
C ARG A 149 15.31 4.44 -0.29
N LEU A 150 14.34 4.50 0.63
CA LEU A 150 14.59 4.64 2.06
C LEU A 150 15.52 3.55 2.58
N HIS A 151 15.40 2.32 2.06
CA HIS A 151 16.24 1.21 2.49
C HIS A 151 17.71 1.39 2.05
N VAL A 152 17.94 1.86 0.83
CA VAL A 152 19.30 2.01 0.26
C VAL A 152 19.96 3.36 0.55
N ALA A 153 19.20 4.39 0.92
CA ALA A 153 19.74 5.71 1.24
C ALA A 153 20.74 5.63 2.40
N SER A 154 21.93 6.19 2.19
CA SER A 154 23.05 6.09 3.14
C SER A 154 23.06 7.22 4.18
N GLU A 155 22.60 8.40 3.80
CA GLU A 155 22.62 9.58 4.67
C GLU A 155 21.34 9.68 5.50
N ALA A 156 21.46 9.99 6.80
CA ALA A 156 20.32 10.08 7.70
C ALA A 156 19.31 11.16 7.26
N GLU A 157 19.80 12.29 6.76
CA GLU A 157 18.97 13.37 6.23
C GLU A 157 18.15 12.90 5.02
N GLU A 158 18.80 12.26 4.04
CA GLU A 158 18.13 11.74 2.85
C GLU A 158 17.08 10.68 3.23
N ARG A 159 17.42 9.76 4.13
CA ARG A 159 16.47 8.77 4.68
C ARG A 159 15.27 9.44 5.33
N GLY A 160 15.49 10.49 6.13
CA GLY A 160 14.43 11.27 6.76
C GLY A 160 13.46 11.86 5.73
N ARG A 161 13.99 12.44 4.65
CA ARG A 161 13.16 13.00 3.57
C ARG A 161 12.39 11.93 2.79
N TRP A 162 13.01 10.81 2.46
CA TRP A 162 12.29 9.67 1.85
C TRP A 162 11.15 9.15 2.72
N ALA A 163 11.38 9.02 4.03
CA ALA A 163 10.34 8.62 4.97
C ALA A 163 9.20 9.64 5.08
N GLN A 164 9.53 10.93 5.04
CA GLN A 164 8.54 12.01 5.03
C GLN A 164 7.68 11.96 3.76
N VAL A 165 8.29 11.85 2.58
CA VAL A 165 7.57 11.74 1.31
C VAL A 165 6.65 10.52 1.30
N PHE A 166 7.15 9.35 1.73
CA PHE A 166 6.33 8.14 1.86
C PHE A 166 5.10 8.36 2.76
N THR A 167 5.31 8.97 3.93
CA THR A 167 4.23 9.23 4.89
C THR A 167 3.16 10.15 4.31
N LEU A 168 3.58 11.20 3.59
CA LEU A 168 2.66 12.12 2.93
C LEU A 168 1.93 11.47 1.75
N LEU A 169 2.58 10.61 0.97
CA LEU A 169 1.92 9.83 -0.09
C LEU A 169 0.88 8.84 0.48
N ALA A 170 1.17 8.20 1.61
CA ALA A 170 0.20 7.36 2.32
C ALA A 170 -1.02 8.20 2.76
N GLN A 171 -0.79 9.43 3.21
CA GLN A 171 -1.86 10.37 3.53
C GLN A 171 -2.68 10.74 2.30
N GLU A 172 -2.05 11.06 1.16
CA GLU A 172 -2.78 11.33 -0.09
C GLU A 172 -3.59 10.12 -0.57
N THR A 173 -3.08 8.91 -0.37
CA THR A 173 -3.80 7.67 -0.71
C THR A 173 -5.10 7.57 0.09
N LEU A 174 -5.05 7.82 1.39
CA LEU A 174 -6.25 7.80 2.23
C LEU A 174 -7.21 8.95 1.90
N TRP A 175 -6.68 10.14 1.62
CA TRP A 175 -7.50 11.26 1.16
C TRP A 175 -8.26 10.91 -0.11
N ASP A 176 -7.58 10.36 -1.10
CA ASP A 176 -8.19 10.03 -2.38
C ASP A 176 -9.26 8.94 -2.24
N LEU A 177 -8.95 7.86 -1.52
CA LEU A 177 -9.90 6.78 -1.20
C LEU A 177 -11.13 7.29 -0.43
N CYS A 178 -10.99 8.36 0.36
CA CYS A 178 -12.11 8.93 1.09
C CYS A 178 -13.05 9.78 0.25
N LYS A 179 -12.60 10.28 -0.91
CA LYS A 179 -13.44 11.09 -1.80
C LYS A 179 -14.62 10.23 -2.27
N GLY A 180 -15.83 10.57 -1.82
CA GLY A 180 -17.06 9.85 -2.14
C GLY A 180 -17.44 8.71 -1.20
N PHE A 181 -16.57 8.32 -0.26
CA PHE A 181 -16.82 7.21 0.67
C PHE A 181 -16.88 7.63 2.15
N CYS A 182 -16.24 8.74 2.52
CA CYS A 182 -16.13 9.16 3.93
C CYS A 182 -17.26 10.14 4.32
N PRO A 183 -17.96 9.94 5.46
CA PRO A 183 -19.19 10.67 5.81
C PRO A 183 -19.01 12.18 6.03
N GLN A 184 -17.77 12.67 6.20
CA GLN A 184 -17.45 14.10 6.25
C GLN A 184 -16.38 14.51 5.22
N GLY A 185 -16.11 13.66 4.22
CA GLY A 185 -15.07 13.91 3.22
C GLY A 185 -13.65 13.99 3.79
N GLN A 186 -13.43 13.58 5.04
CA GLN A 186 -12.16 13.66 5.73
C GLN A 186 -11.68 12.24 6.06
N PRO A 187 -10.45 11.86 5.69
CA PRO A 187 -9.91 10.55 6.02
C PRO A 187 -9.65 10.39 7.50
N PRO A 188 -9.67 9.14 8.01
CA PRO A 188 -9.14 8.85 9.33
C PRO A 188 -7.73 9.42 9.40
N SER A 189 -7.43 10.19 10.46
CA SER A 189 -6.09 10.71 10.62
C SER A 189 -5.12 9.54 10.72
N LEU A 190 -4.03 9.60 9.95
CA LEU A 190 -2.82 8.85 10.25
C LEU A 190 -2.25 9.45 11.55
N GLY A 191 -2.89 9.17 12.68
CA GLY A 191 -2.30 9.41 13.99
C GLY A 191 -1.01 8.60 14.17
N PRO A 192 -0.52 8.43 15.41
CA PRO A 192 0.87 8.49 15.94
C PRO A 192 2.11 8.22 15.07
N TRP A 193 2.00 7.67 13.86
CA TRP A 193 3.10 7.40 12.94
C TRP A 193 3.86 8.65 12.50
N ALA A 194 3.17 9.80 12.38
CA ALA A 194 3.82 11.09 12.13
C ALA A 194 4.74 11.55 13.29
N SER A 195 4.53 11.03 14.50
CA SER A 195 5.38 11.33 15.67
C SER A 195 6.58 10.38 15.80
N ILE A 196 6.62 9.29 15.01
CA ILE A 196 7.71 8.32 15.00
C ILE A 196 8.90 8.87 14.21
N THR A 197 8.66 9.71 13.20
CA THR A 197 9.74 10.33 12.39
C THR A 197 10.52 11.40 13.15
N ASP A 198 9.90 12.08 14.12
CA ASP A 198 10.58 13.07 14.98
C ASP A 198 11.49 12.42 16.04
N SER A 199 11.48 11.09 16.15
CA SER A 199 12.16 10.34 17.20
C SER A 199 13.36 9.51 16.71
N LEU A 200 13.75 9.62 15.43
CA LEU A 200 14.97 8.95 14.96
C LEU A 200 16.20 9.83 15.24
N PRO A 201 17.21 9.35 15.99
CA PRO A 201 18.46 10.08 16.23
C PRO A 201 19.33 10.21 14.98
#